data_AF-A0A4U9WG04-F1
#
_entry.id   AF-A0A4U9WG04-F1
#
_cell.length_a   1.000
_cell.length_b   1.000
_cell.length_c   1.000
_cell.angle_alpha   90.00
_cell.angle_beta   90.00
_cell.angle_gamma   90.00
#
_symmetry.space_group_name_H-M   'P 1'
#
loop_
_entity.id
_entity.type
_entity.pdbx_description
1 polymer ?
#
loop_
_entity_poly.entity_id
_entity_poly.type
_entity_poly.pdbx_seq_one_letter_code
_entity_poly.pdbx_strand_id
1 'polypeptide(L)' 'MATTLFKDFQFEAAHHLPNVPEGHKCGRLHGHSFMVRIEVTGEVDAHTGWVMDFAELKARLQADLAAP' A
#
# COMPACT_ATOMS: atom_id res chain seq x y z
N MET A 1 -22.43 12.32 -4.86
CA MET A 1 -22.44 10.98 -4.24
C MET A 1 -20.99 10.56 -4.21
N ALA A 2 -20.43 10.35 -3.02
CA ALA A 2 -19.03 10.01 -2.89
C ALA A 2 -18.74 8.64 -3.52
N THR A 3 -17.64 8.56 -4.27
CA THR A 3 -17.14 7.36 -4.93
C THR A 3 -15.78 7.01 -4.36
N THR A 4 -15.52 5.72 -4.16
CA THR A 4 -14.21 5.22 -3.72
C THR A 4 -13.52 4.51 -4.88
N LEU A 5 -12.30 4.90 -5.19
CA LEU A 5 -11.38 4.13 -6.02
C LEU A 5 -10.29 3.51 -5.16
N PHE A 6 -9.67 2.46 -5.68
CA PHE A 6 -8.52 1.84 -5.04
C PHE A 6 -7.45 1.42 -6.04
N LYS A 7 -6.20 1.36 -5.59
CA LYS A 7 -5.09 0.79 -6.35
C LYS A 7 -4.28 -0.15 -5.47
N ASP A 8 -4.04 -1.35 -5.99
CA ASP A 8 -3.18 -2.34 -5.36
C ASP A 8 -1.73 -2.20 -5.82
N PHE A 9 -0.81 -2.39 -4.87
CA PHE A 9 0.63 -2.42 -5.03
C PHE A 9 1.20 -3.64 -4.33
N GLN A 10 2.30 -4.17 -4.86
CA GLN A 10 3.04 -5.26 -4.26
C GLN A 10 4.50 -4.83 -4.06
N PHE A 11 5.08 -5.22 -2.92
CA PHE A 11 6.51 -5.09 -2.68
C PHE A 11 7.04 -6.31 -1.92
N GLU A 12 8.32 -6.59 -2.11
CA GLU A 12 9.01 -7.70 -1.47
C GLU A 12 9.85 -7.16 -0.32
N ALA A 13 9.65 -7.67 0.90
CA ALA A 13 10.45 -7.25 2.05
C ALA A 13 10.67 -8.38 3.06
N ALA A 14 11.76 -8.26 3.81
CA ALA A 14 12.01 -9.06 5.00
C ALA A 14 11.59 -8.31 6.27
N HIS A 15 11.10 -9.04 7.26
CA HIS A 15 10.74 -8.53 8.58
C HIS A 15 10.90 -9.60 9.67
N HIS A 16 10.72 -9.20 10.93
CA HIS A 16 10.57 -10.11 12.06
C HIS A 16 9.62 -9.48 13.09
N LEU A 17 8.93 -10.30 13.87
CA LEU A 17 8.03 -9.81 14.93
C LEU A 17 8.75 -9.92 16.29
N PRO A 18 9.12 -8.80 16.94
CA PRO A 18 10.00 -8.84 18.11
C PRO A 18 9.33 -9.30 19.40
N ASN A 19 8.00 -9.27 19.47
CA ASN A 19 7.23 -9.50 20.71
C ASN A 19 6.49 -10.85 20.74
N VAL A 20 6.89 -11.81 19.89
CA VAL A 20 6.32 -13.16 19.91
C VAL A 20 7.03 -14.06 20.93
N PRO A 21 6.37 -15.12 21.44
CA PRO A 21 7.01 -16.06 22.35
C PRO A 21 8.30 -16.68 21.79
N GLU A 22 9.20 -17.08 22.67
CA GLU A 22 10.45 -17.78 22.29
C GLU A 22 10.14 -19.03 21.46
N GLY A 23 10.93 -19.25 20.40
CA GLY A 23 10.74 -20.35 19.45
C GLY A 23 9.63 -20.15 18.42
N HIS A 24 8.84 -19.07 18.49
CA HIS A 24 7.78 -18.81 17.52
C HIS A 24 8.34 -18.46 16.12
N LYS A 25 7.78 -19.09 15.08
CA LYS A 25 8.30 -19.00 13.69
C LYS A 25 8.44 -17.57 13.16
N CYS A 26 7.54 -16.67 13.52
CA CYS A 26 7.53 -15.26 13.06
C CYS A 26 8.55 -14.37 13.79
N GLY A 27 9.18 -14.85 14.87
CA GLY A 27 10.25 -14.12 15.56
C GLY A 27 11.58 -14.22 14.82
N ARG A 28 11.70 -15.18 13.89
CA ARG A 28 12.86 -15.27 12.99
C ARG A 28 12.74 -14.24 11.87
N LEU A 29 13.88 -13.78 11.36
CA LEU A 29 13.93 -13.02 10.11
C LEU A 29 13.34 -13.87 8.97
N HIS A 30 12.34 -13.34 8.29
CA HIS A 30 11.67 -13.97 7.16
C HIS A 30 11.11 -12.88 6.24
N GLY A 31 10.56 -13.23 5.08
CA GLY A 31 10.00 -12.25 4.16
C GLY A 31 8.65 -12.66 3.59
N HIS A 32 8.00 -11.69 2.95
CA HIS A 32 6.73 -11.86 2.25
C HIS A 32 6.70 -11.01 0.99
N SER A 33 5.84 -11.43 0.06
CA SER A 33 5.28 -10.57 -0.97
C SER A 33 4.11 -9.81 -0.36
N PHE A 34 4.37 -8.59 0.10
CA PHE A 34 3.37 -7.75 0.76
C PHE A 34 2.46 -7.10 -0.29
N MET A 35 1.15 -7.07 -0.01
CA MET A 35 0.15 -6.38 -0.82
C MET A 35 -0.40 -5.20 -0.04
N VAL A 36 -0.42 -4.02 -0.67
CA VAL A 36 -0.98 -2.78 -0.13
C VAL A 36 -2.06 -2.27 -1.07
N ARG A 37 -3.26 -2.05 -0.53
CA ARG A 37 -4.35 -1.34 -1.20
C ARG A 37 -4.42 0.08 -0.67
N ILE A 38 -4.37 1.06 -1.56
CA ILE A 38 -4.64 2.46 -1.24
C ILE A 38 -6.02 2.81 -1.76
N GLU A 39 -6.90 3.29 -0.87
CA GLU A 39 -8.27 3.70 -1.18
C GLU A 39 -8.41 5.21 -1.07
N VAL A 40 -9.09 5.82 -2.04
CA VAL A 40 -9.37 7.26 -2.08
C VAL A 40 -10.85 7.46 -2.30
N THR A 41 -11.49 8.20 -1.40
CA THR A 41 -12.93 8.50 -1.44
C THR A 41 -13.14 9.98 -1.68
N GLY A 42 -13.98 10.32 -2.65
CA GLY A 42 -14.30 11.71 -2.97
C GLY A 42 -15.43 11.83 -3.99
N GLU A 43 -15.79 13.05 -4.33
CA GLU A 43 -16.71 13.31 -5.43
C GLU A 43 -15.98 13.14 -6.76
N VAL A 44 -16.68 12.58 -7.75
CA VAL A 44 -16.15 12.48 -9.11
C VAL A 44 -16.16 13.87 -9.72
N ASP A 45 -14.99 14.36 -10.12
CA ASP A 45 -14.89 15.64 -10.81
C ASP A 45 -15.62 15.57 -12.16
N ALA A 46 -16.46 16.56 -12.43
CA ALA A 46 -17.37 16.54 -13.58
C ALA A 46 -16.65 16.69 -14.92
N HIS A 47 -15.45 17.28 -14.94
CA HIS A 47 -14.68 17.48 -16.16
C HIS A 47 -13.84 16.24 -16.50
N THR A 48 -13.12 15.74 -15.51
CA THR A 48 -12.17 14.64 -15.66
C THR A 48 -12.82 13.26 -15.54
N GLY A 49 -13.96 13.15 -14.86
CA GLY A 49 -14.71 11.90 -14.71
C GLY A 49 -14.10 10.93 -13.70
N TRP A 50 -13.14 11.36 -12.89
CA TRP A 50 -12.55 10.56 -11.81
C TRP A 50 -12.49 11.34 -10.50
N VAL A 51 -12.22 10.64 -9.40
CA VAL A 51 -11.92 11.28 -8.10
C VAL A 51 -10.43 11.67 -8.04
N MET A 52 -9.53 10.87 -8.62
CA MET A 52 -8.08 11.12 -8.70
C MET A 52 -7.45 10.25 -9.80
N ASP A 53 -6.35 10.72 -10.39
CA ASP A 53 -5.54 9.94 -11.33
C ASP A 53 -4.70 8.87 -10.60
N PHE A 54 -4.79 7.61 -11.05
CA PHE A 54 -3.97 6.53 -10.53
C PHE A 54 -2.46 6.73 -10.73
N ALA A 55 -2.04 7.47 -11.76
CA ALA A 55 -0.63 7.78 -11.99
C ALA A 55 -0.07 8.68 -10.88
N GLU A 56 -0.85 9.65 -10.41
CA GLU A 56 -0.49 10.48 -9.27
C GLU A 56 -0.39 9.65 -7.98
N LEU A 57 -1.36 8.76 -7.76
CA LEU A 57 -1.37 7.86 -6.60
C LEU A 57 -0.13 6.95 -6.58
N LYS A 58 0.24 6.41 -7.74
CA LYS A 58 1.45 5.59 -7.92
C LYS A 58 2.72 6.40 -7.67
N ALA A 59 2.82 7.62 -8.21
CA ALA A 59 4.01 8.45 -8.07
C ALA A 59 4.29 8.80 -6.60
N ARG A 60 3.23 9.11 -5.83
CA ARG A 60 3.33 9.37 -4.38
C ARG A 60 3.84 8.15 -3.63
N LEU A 61 3.27 6.96 -3.88
CA LEU A 61 3.69 5.74 -3.18
C LEU A 61 5.11 5.29 -3.58
N GLN A 62 5.50 5.45 -4.85
CA GLN A 62 6.85 5.08 -5.30
C GLN A 62 7.94 5.92 -4.64
N ALA A 63 7.68 7.20 -4.35
CA ALA A 63 8.61 8.03 -3.61
C ALA A 63 8.90 7.46 -2.21
N ASP A 64 7.87 6.93 -1.54
CA ASP A 64 7.98 6.37 -0.19
C ASP A 64 8.58 4.96 -0.19
N LEU A 65 8.20 4.10 -1.14
CA LEU A 65 8.72 2.72 -1.23
C LEU A 65 10.17 2.63 -1.72
N ALA A 66 10.67 3.65 -2.43
CA ALA A 66 12.05 3.69 -2.93
C ALA A 66 13.02 4.38 -1.95
N ALA A 67 12.53 4.90 -0.83
CA ALA A 67 13.39 5.50 0.19
C ALA A 67 14.19 4.40 0.93
N PRO A 68 15.52 4.59 1.12
CA PRO A 68 16.40 3.60 1.72
C PRO A 68 16.12 3.35 3.21
#